data_AF-A0A7L6AQ45-F1
#
_entry.id   AF-A0A7L6AQ45-F1
#
_cell.length_a   1.000
_cell.length_b   1.000
_cell.length_c   1.000
_cell.angle_alpha   90.00
_cell.angle_beta   90.00
_cell.angle_gamma   90.00
#
_symmetry.space_group_name_H-M   'P 1'
#
loop_
_entity.id
_entity.type
_entity.pdbx_description
1 polymer ?
#
loop_
_entity_poly.entity_id
_entity_poly.type
_entity_poly.pdbx_seq_one_letter_code
_entity_poly.pdbx_strand_id
1 'polypeptide(L)' 'MKNYVIIGHLWLRAIEFINEEKADTYITKNCNAETECGKYTQEEFYAEFQEFYLESHEYGVNEYGALRLIIIREP' A
#
# COMPACT_ATOMS: atom_id res chain seq x y z
N MET A 1 -7.07 -9.45 6.49
CA MET A 1 -7.73 -8.61 5.47
C MET A 1 -6.64 -8.06 4.56
N LYS A 2 -6.81 -8.09 3.24
CA LYS A 2 -5.77 -7.59 2.31
C LYS A 2 -6.05 -6.13 1.93
N ASN A 3 -5.62 -5.21 2.78
CA ASN A 3 -5.89 -3.77 2.64
C ASN A 3 -4.64 -2.92 2.45
N TYR A 4 -3.45 -3.52 2.32
CA TYR A 4 -2.21 -2.84 2.00
C TYR A 4 -1.94 -2.97 0.50
N VAL A 5 -1.89 -1.85 -0.21
CA VAL A 5 -1.57 -1.83 -1.65
C VAL A 5 -0.20 -1.24 -1.85
N ILE A 6 0.74 -2.05 -2.37
CA ILE A 6 2.05 -1.59 -2.81
C ILE A 6 1.93 -1.07 -4.24
N ILE A 7 2.66 0.00 -4.54
CA ILE A 7 2.67 0.65 -5.83
C ILE A 7 4.12 0.95 -6.21
N GLY A 8 4.51 0.54 -7.41
CA GLY A 8 5.72 1.00 -8.09
C GLY A 8 6.86 -0.02 -8.12
N HIS A 9 7.66 0.06 -9.19
CA HIS A 9 8.78 -0.84 -9.48
C HIS A 9 10.14 -0.31 -8.97
N LEU A 10 10.27 1.02 -8.82
CA LEU A 10 11.50 1.74 -8.44
C LEU A 10 11.34 2.61 -7.18
N TRP A 11 10.10 3.02 -6.87
CA TRP A 11 9.77 3.88 -5.73
C TRP A 11 8.63 3.21 -4.96
N LEU A 12 8.99 2.32 -4.04
CA LEU A 12 8.03 1.51 -3.31
C LEU A 12 7.24 2.37 -2.32
N ARG A 13 5.92 2.40 -2.51
CA ARG A 13 4.97 3.04 -1.59
C ARG A 13 3.86 2.06 -1.27
N ALA A 14 3.42 2.02 -0.02
CA ALA A 14 2.21 1.31 0.37
C ALA A 14 1.10 2.30 0.73
N ILE A 15 -0.15 1.97 0.41
CA ILE A 15 -1.33 2.64 0.94
C ILE A 15 -2.12 1.63 1.75
N GLU A 16 -2.39 1.94 3.01
CA GLU A 16 -3.33 1.17 3.81
C GLU A 16 -4.75 1.70 3.61
N PHE A 17 -5.70 0.82 3.37
CA PHE A 17 -7.12 1.13 3.23
C PHE A 17 -7.94 0.63 4.42
N ILE A 18 -9.10 1.24 4.65
CA ILE A 18 -10.03 0.83 5.73
C ILE A 18 -10.55 -0.60 5.56
N ASN A 19 -10.62 -1.08 4.32
CA ASN A 19 -11.01 -2.45 4.01
C ASN A 19 -10.46 -2.92 2.65
N GLU A 20 -10.69 -4.19 2.35
CA GLU A 20 -10.23 -4.84 1.11
C GLU A 20 -10.94 -4.31 -0.14
N GLU A 21 -12.23 -3.97 -0.06
CA GLU A 21 -13.01 -3.43 -1.19
C GLU A 21 -12.44 -2.09 -1.70
N LYS A 22 -12.00 -1.21 -0.79
CA LYS A 22 -11.36 0.06 -1.15
C LYS A 22 -9.99 -0.15 -1.78
N ALA A 23 -9.22 -1.13 -1.29
CA ALA A 23 -7.96 -1.52 -1.91
C ALA A 23 -8.18 -2.06 -3.35
N ASP A 24 -9.19 -2.89 -3.57
CA ASP A 24 -9.54 -3.41 -4.90
C ASP A 24 -9.98 -2.31 -5.86
N THR A 25 -10.77 -1.36 -5.36
CA THR A 25 -11.18 -0.18 -6.14
C THR A 25 -9.97 0.65 -6.56
N TYR A 26 -9.01 0.84 -5.66
CA TYR A 26 -7.78 1.58 -5.96
C TYR A 26 -6.95 0.86 -7.03
N ILE A 27 -6.75 -0.46 -6.88
CA ILE A 27 -5.98 -1.26 -7.83
C ILE A 27 -6.62 -1.20 -9.21
N THR A 28 -7.93 -1.44 -9.30
CA THR A 28 -8.68 -1.42 -10.56
C THR A 28 -8.54 -0.07 -11.30
N LYS A 29 -8.46 1.04 -10.57
CA LYS A 29 -8.37 2.39 -11.14
C LYS A 29 -6.95 2.81 -11.52
N ASN A 30 -5.95 2.42 -10.73
CA ASN A 30 -4.60 3.02 -10.79
C ASN A 30 -3.52 2.04 -11.24
N CYS A 31 -3.74 0.73 -11.10
CA CYS A 31 -2.74 -0.27 -11.45
C CYS A 31 -3.00 -0.76 -12.87
N ASN A 32 -2.08 -0.41 -13.76
CA ASN A 32 -2.07 -0.81 -15.15
C ASN A 32 -0.80 -1.65 -15.45
N ALA A 33 -0.63 -2.08 -16.70
CA ALA A 33 0.52 -2.90 -17.08
C ALA A 33 1.90 -2.27 -16.79
N GLU A 34 1.96 -0.95 -16.60
CA GLU A 34 3.19 -0.19 -16.34
C GLU A 34 3.41 0.09 -14.84
N THR A 35 2.38 -0.09 -14.02
CA THR A 35 2.42 0.17 -12.56
C THR A 35 2.23 -1.14 -11.83
N GLU A 36 3.34 -1.72 -11.36
CA GLU A 36 3.27 -2.93 -10.54
C GLU A 36 2.57 -2.62 -9.22
N CYS A 37 1.52 -3.37 -8.93
CA CYS A 37 0.78 -3.27 -7.69
C CYS A 37 0.57 -4.64 -7.07
N GLY A 38 0.78 -4.71 -5.75
CA GLY A 38 0.54 -5.91 -4.95
C GLY A 38 -0.40 -5.62 -3.79
N LYS A 39 -1.25 -6.59 -3.44
CA LYS A 39 -2.19 -6.48 -2.32
C LYS A 39 -1.82 -7.47 -1.21
N TYR A 40 -1.62 -6.96 0.00
CA TYR A 40 -1.08 -7.71 1.14
C TYR A 40 -1.99 -7.59 2.36
N THR A 41 -1.98 -8.62 3.21
CA THR A 41 -2.36 -8.42 4.61
C THR A 41 -1.31 -7.59 5.33
N GLN A 42 -1.65 -7.08 6.50
CA GLN A 42 -0.69 -6.38 7.35
C GLN A 42 0.52 -7.27 7.67
N GLU A 43 0.29 -8.54 8.02
CA GLU A 43 1.38 -9.48 8.35
C GLU A 43 2.26 -9.78 7.14
N GLU A 44 1.66 -10.02 5.96
CA GLU A 44 2.40 -10.24 4.71
C GLU A 44 3.26 -9.00 4.38
N PHE A 45 2.71 -7.79 4.51
CA PHE A 45 3.42 -6.53 4.25
C PHE A 45 4.65 -6.36 5.16
N TYR A 46 4.48 -6.50 6.49
CA TYR A 46 5.59 -6.30 7.41
C TYR A 46 6.64 -7.42 7.35
N ALA A 47 6.25 -8.64 6.95
CA ALA A 47 7.21 -9.72 6.73
C ALA A 47 8.07 -9.47 5.48
N GLU A 48 7.46 -9.01 4.39
CA GLU A 48 8.15 -8.68 3.12
C GLU A 48 9.15 -7.53 3.31
N PHE A 49 8.75 -6.47 4.01
CA PHE A 49 9.55 -5.25 4.15
C PHE A 49 10.25 -5.11 5.51
N GLN A 50 10.52 -6.23 6.20
CA GLN A 50 11.10 -6.22 7.56
C GLN A 50 12.50 -5.58 7.63
N GLU A 51 13.26 -5.60 6.53
CA GLU A 51 14.62 -5.04 6.45
C GLU A 51 14.64 -3.61 5.87
N PHE A 52 13.48 -3.04 5.51
CA PHE A 52 13.38 -1.72 4.90
C PHE A 52 13.04 -0.64 5.94
N TYR A 53 13.43 0.61 5.68
CA TYR A 53 12.91 1.74 6.44
C TYR A 53 11.50 2.08 5.97
N LEU A 54 10.57 2.14 6.95
CA LEU A 54 9.17 2.46 6.72
C LEU A 54 8.82 3.81 7.35
N GLU A 55 8.51 4.80 6.52
CA GLU A 55 8.04 6.11 6.96
C GLU A 55 6.52 6.19 6.74
N SER A 56 5.74 6.33 7.82
CA SER A 56 4.28 6.40 7.75
C SER A 56 3.76 7.82 7.84
N HIS A 57 2.88 8.19 6.92
CA HIS A 57 2.11 9.43 6.93
C HIS A 57 0.62 9.11 7.07
N GLU A 58 0.08 9.35 8.26
CA GLU A 58 -1.34 9.10 8.56
C GLU A 58 -2.25 10.18 7.99
N TYR A 59 -3.39 9.76 7.45
CA TYR A 59 -4.41 10.64 6.89
C TYR A 59 -5.70 10.66 7.72
N GLY A 60 -5.91 9.67 8.59
CA GLY A 60 -7.26 9.28 9.01
C GLY A 60 -8.00 8.61 7.84
N VAL A 61 -9.32 8.41 7.94
CA VAL A 61 -10.13 7.89 6.81
C VAL A 61 -10.41 9.04 5.84
N ASN A 62 -9.76 9.04 4.67
CA ASN A 62 -10.06 10.03 3.63
C ASN A 62 -11.25 9.61 2.74
N GLU A 63 -11.63 10.45 1.77
CA GLU A 63 -12.76 10.20 0.85
C GLU A 63 -12.61 8.90 0.02
N TYR A 64 -11.39 8.39 -0.13
CA TYR A 64 -11.07 7.15 -0.83
C TYR A 64 -10.99 5.94 0.11
N GLY A 65 -11.18 6.14 1.42
CA GLY A 65 -11.01 5.10 2.43
C GLY A 65 -9.54 4.71 2.67
N ALA A 66 -8.57 5.53 2.24
CA ALA A 66 -7.17 5.34 2.61
C ALA A 66 -6.93 5.89 4.03
N LEU A 67 -6.14 5.16 4.82
CA LEU A 67 -5.80 5.44 6.22
C LEU A 67 -4.44 6.11 6.37
N ARG A 68 -3.44 5.62 5.63
CA ARG A 68 -2.07 6.14 5.63
C ARG A 68 -1.33 5.78 4.35
N LEU A 69 -0.30 6.58 4.05
CA LEU A 69 0.73 6.27 3.08
C LEU A 69 1.99 5.85 3.80
N ILE A 70 2.64 4.81 3.30
CA ILE A 70 3.90 4.30 3.82
C ILE A 70 4.94 4.43 2.71
N ILE A 71 6.00 5.17 2.96
CA ILE A 71 7.16 5.25 2.07
C ILE A 71 8.14 4.16 2.49
N ILE A 72 8.55 3.34 1.53
CA ILE A 72 9.43 2.19 1.74
C ILE A 72 10.79 2.53 1.13
N ARG A 73 11.87 2.43 1.92
CA ARG A 73 13.24 2.74 1.47
C ARG A 73 14.18 1.61 1.82
N GLU A 74 15.10 1.31 0.91
CA GLU A 74 16.20 0.39 1.18
C GLU A 74 17.05 0.91 2.36
N PRO A 75 17.67 -0.01 3.13
CA PRO A 75 18.50 0.33 4.28
C PRO A 75 19.77 1.16 3.97
#